data_AF-A0A1H9MMN1-F1
#
_entry.id   AF-A0A1H9MMN1-F1
#
_cell.length_a   1.000
_cell.length_b   1.000
_cell.length_c   1.000
_cell.angle_alpha   90.00
_cell.angle_beta   90.00
_cell.angle_gamma   90.00
#
_symmetry.space_group_name_H-M   'P 1'
#
loop_
_entity.id
_entity.type
_entity.pdbx_description
1 polymer ?
#
loop_
_entity_poly.entity_id
_entity_poly.type
_entity_poly.pdbx_seq_one_letter_code
_entity_poly.pdbx_strand_id
1 'polypeptide(L)'
;MRPNATVPYTEAGQQNPLSLIVRQAGYPDIIVETLEDASQRYCERRDQTGLGASTFPDATLIREDIVVGRISYNGRIWHPIPWRPGDRPIYDNAACRGDQPER
;
A
#
# COMPACT_ATOMS: atom_id res chain seq x y z
N MET A 1 -2.46 47.91 -23.38
CA MET A 1 -1.83 47.33 -22.18
C MET A 1 -2.89 46.79 -21.24
N ARG A 2 -3.16 45.49 -21.27
CA ARG A 2 -3.82 44.68 -20.22
C ARG A 2 -3.30 43.23 -20.35
N PRO A 3 -3.06 42.52 -19.24
CA PRO A 3 -2.08 41.44 -19.17
C PRO A 3 -2.55 40.12 -19.80
N ASN A 4 -1.59 39.39 -20.38
CA ASN A 4 -1.72 37.99 -20.79
C ASN A 4 -2.29 37.16 -19.64
N ALA A 5 -3.44 36.55 -19.86
CA ALA A 5 -3.93 35.48 -19.01
C ALA A 5 -2.98 34.29 -19.18
N THR A 6 -2.15 34.03 -18.17
CA THR A 6 -1.46 32.76 -18.00
C THR A 6 -2.52 31.68 -17.89
N VAL A 7 -2.77 31.00 -19.00
CA VAL A 7 -3.34 29.65 -18.98
C VAL A 7 -2.40 28.79 -18.14
N PRO A 8 -2.85 28.13 -17.07
CA PRO A 8 -2.03 27.09 -16.46
C PRO A 8 -1.94 25.97 -17.49
N TYR A 9 -0.78 25.84 -18.13
CA TYR A 9 -0.42 24.65 -18.88
C TYR A 9 -0.55 23.48 -17.91
N THR A 10 -1.56 22.63 -18.12
CA THR A 10 -1.60 21.31 -17.47
C THR A 10 -0.54 20.48 -18.17
N GLU A 11 0.68 20.55 -17.68
CA GLU A 11 1.82 19.81 -18.19
C GLU A 11 1.56 18.30 -18.08
N ALA A 12 1.98 17.60 -19.12
CA ALA A 12 1.77 16.17 -19.32
C ALA A 12 2.24 15.34 -18.11
N GLY A 13 1.40 14.40 -17.69
CA GLY A 13 1.84 13.33 -16.78
C GLY A 13 1.35 13.45 -15.35
N GLN A 14 0.21 14.08 -15.09
CA GLN A 14 -0.59 13.70 -13.92
C GLN A 14 -1.12 12.29 -14.16
N GLN A 15 -0.23 11.30 -14.03
CA GLN A 15 -0.60 10.01 -13.48
C GLN A 15 -1.34 10.42 -12.21
N ASN A 16 -2.68 10.41 -12.24
CA ASN A 16 -3.44 10.38 -11.00
C ASN A 16 -2.71 9.32 -10.17
N PRO A 17 -2.08 9.64 -9.02
CA PRO A 17 -1.37 8.63 -8.26
C PRO A 17 -2.46 7.63 -7.90
N LEU A 18 -2.50 6.53 -8.67
CA LEU A 18 -3.67 5.67 -8.75
C LEU A 18 -3.83 5.10 -7.35
N SER A 19 -4.76 5.71 -6.61
CA SER A 19 -4.78 5.58 -5.17
C SER A 19 -5.11 4.14 -4.84
N LEU A 20 -4.28 3.56 -3.99
CA LEU A 20 -4.47 2.21 -3.51
C LEU A 20 -5.40 2.28 -2.30
N ILE A 21 -6.25 1.29 -2.16
CA ILE A 21 -7.18 1.17 -1.04
C ILE A 21 -6.81 -0.09 -0.28
N VAL A 22 -6.46 0.06 0.99
CA VAL A 22 -6.31 -1.03 1.94
C VAL A 22 -7.66 -1.30 2.57
N ARG A 23 -8.34 -2.33 2.07
CA ARG A 23 -9.62 -2.81 2.60
C ARG A 23 -9.39 -3.96 3.55
N GLN A 24 -10.01 -3.92 4.72
CA GLN A 24 -9.83 -4.94 5.75
C GLN A 24 -11.15 -5.18 6.48
N ALA A 25 -11.53 -6.45 6.65
CA ALA A 25 -12.77 -6.80 7.31
C ALA A 25 -12.78 -6.28 8.76
N GLY A 26 -13.83 -5.55 9.13
CA GLY A 26 -13.98 -4.96 10.46
C GLY A 26 -13.24 -3.63 10.68
N TYR A 27 -12.59 -3.07 9.65
CA TYR A 27 -11.88 -1.79 9.73
C TYR A 27 -12.27 -0.86 8.58
N PRO A 28 -12.14 0.48 8.76
CA PRO A 28 -12.36 1.43 7.67
C PRO A 28 -11.33 1.24 6.56
N ASP A 29 -11.73 1.52 5.32
CA ASP A 29 -10.83 1.49 4.16
C ASP A 29 -9.77 2.61 4.30
N ILE A 30 -8.48 2.31 4.05
CA ILE A 30 -7.39 3.32 4.05
C ILE A 30 -7.00 3.63 2.61
N ILE A 31 -6.95 4.91 2.26
CA ILE A 31 -6.40 5.37 0.99
C ILE A 31 -4.89 5.60 1.17
N VAL A 32 -4.09 4.97 0.32
CA VAL A 32 -2.62 4.99 0.33
C VAL A 32 -2.11 5.22 -1.09
N GLU A 33 -0.93 5.81 -1.23
CA GLU A 33 -0.36 6.15 -2.54
C GLU A 33 0.66 5.11 -3.02
N THR A 34 1.26 4.35 -2.10
CA THR A 34 2.33 3.39 -2.38
C THR A 34 2.14 2.07 -1.64
N LEU A 35 2.82 1.03 -2.10
CA LEU A 35 2.89 -0.27 -1.41
C LEU A 35 3.54 -0.16 -0.02
N GLU A 36 4.51 0.75 0.14
CA GLU A 36 5.14 1.02 1.42
C GLU A 36 4.15 1.66 2.41
N ASP A 37 3.43 2.71 2.00
CA ASP A 37 2.41 3.36 2.83
C ASP A 37 1.29 2.36 3.17
N ALA A 38 0.89 1.50 2.23
CA ALA A 38 -0.05 0.40 2.47
C ALA A 38 0.43 -0.54 3.60
N SER A 39 1.68 -1.00 3.52
CA SER A 39 2.30 -1.85 4.55
C SER A 39 2.41 -1.12 5.89
N GLN A 40 2.80 0.14 5.88
CA GLN A 40 3.03 0.92 7.09
C GLN A 40 1.71 1.15 7.82
N ARG A 41 0.69 1.66 7.14
CA ARG A 41 -0.63 1.92 7.70
C ARG A 41 -1.31 0.65 8.23
N TYR A 42 -1.10 -0.48 7.54
CA TYR A 42 -1.55 -1.78 8.03
C TYR A 42 -0.87 -2.18 9.33
N CYS A 43 0.46 -2.05 9.42
CA CYS A 43 1.22 -2.33 10.63
C CYS A 43 0.82 -1.39 11.78
N GLU A 44 0.73 -0.08 11.54
CA GLU A 44 0.30 0.89 12.54
C GLU A 44 -1.09 0.55 13.08
N ARG A 45 -2.04 0.20 12.21
CA ARG A 45 -3.37 -0.25 12.63
C ARG A 45 -3.30 -1.51 13.49
N ARG A 46 -2.53 -2.51 13.10
CA ARG A 46 -2.33 -3.74 13.89
C ARG A 46 -1.79 -3.38 15.28
N ASP A 47 -0.71 -2.61 15.34
CA ASP A 47 -0.08 -2.18 16.59
C ASP A 47 -1.03 -1.36 17.48
N GLN A 48 -1.88 -0.49 16.89
CA GLN A 48 -2.92 0.25 17.62
C GLN A 48 -4.00 -0.64 18.23
N THR A 49 -4.31 -1.79 17.62
CA THR A 49 -5.33 -2.71 18.16
C THR A 49 -4.83 -3.53 19.34
N GLY A 50 -3.51 -3.60 19.55
CA GLY A 50 -2.90 -4.48 20.56
C GLY A 50 -3.15 -5.97 20.33
N LEU A 51 -3.78 -6.34 19.21
CA LEU A 51 -4.01 -7.72 18.82
C LEU A 51 -2.69 -8.29 18.29
N GLY A 52 -2.24 -9.41 18.86
CA GLY A 52 -1.09 -10.13 18.35
C GLY A 52 -1.29 -10.48 16.87
N ALA A 53 -0.20 -10.50 16.09
CA ALA A 53 -0.23 -10.67 14.64
C ALA A 53 -1.01 -11.90 14.14
N SER A 54 -1.20 -12.92 14.98
CA SER A 54 -1.97 -14.14 14.67
C SER A 54 -3.49 -13.95 14.67
N THR A 55 -4.01 -12.89 15.32
CA THR A 55 -5.46 -12.62 15.45
C THR A 55 -5.90 -11.48 14.52
N PHE A 56 -4.96 -10.71 13.99
CA PHE A 56 -5.26 -9.56 13.14
C PHE A 56 -5.61 -10.01 11.72
N PRO A 57 -6.77 -9.61 11.16
CA PRO A 57 -7.22 -10.11 9.86
C PRO A 57 -6.36 -9.55 8.73
N ASP A 58 -6.19 -10.31 7.66
CA ASP A 58 -5.47 -9.84 6.47
C ASP A 58 -6.23 -8.73 5.75
N ALA A 59 -5.48 -7.87 5.06
CA ALA A 59 -6.05 -6.78 4.27
C ALA A 59 -5.89 -7.05 2.77
N THR A 60 -6.80 -6.50 1.98
CA THR A 60 -6.79 -6.55 0.53
C THR A 60 -6.39 -5.19 -0.03
N LEU A 61 -5.49 -5.18 -1.01
CA LEU A 61 -5.06 -3.98 -1.71
C LEU A 61 -5.83 -3.87 -3.02
N ILE A 62 -6.58 -2.79 -3.17
CA ILE A 62 -7.45 -2.52 -4.32
C ILE A 62 -6.96 -1.27 -5.03
N ARG A 63 -6.90 -1.31 -6.37
CA ARG A 63 -6.57 -0.17 -7.23
C ARG A 63 -7.65 -0.09 -8.31
N GLU A 64 -8.33 1.05 -8.43
CA GLU A 64 -9.40 1.22 -9.44
C GLU A 64 -10.45 0.09 -9.40
N ASP A 65 -10.88 -0.31 -8.20
CA ASP A 65 -11.81 -1.44 -7.96
C ASP A 65 -11.23 -2.84 -8.25
N ILE A 66 -9.99 -2.94 -8.73
CA ILE A 66 -9.31 -4.20 -9.01
C ILE A 66 -8.44 -4.60 -7.81
N VAL A 67 -8.58 -5.84 -7.35
CA VAL A 67 -7.69 -6.39 -6.33
C VAL A 67 -6.29 -6.61 -6.91
N VAL A 68 -5.33 -5.80 -6.48
CA VAL A 68 -3.93 -5.84 -6.95
C VAL A 68 -3.01 -6.62 -6.02
N GLY A 69 -3.45 -6.90 -4.80
CA GLY A 69 -2.66 -7.68 -3.85
C GLY A 69 -3.36 -7.93 -2.52
N ARG A 70 -2.68 -8.66 -1.64
CA ARG A 70 -3.12 -8.92 -0.27
C ARG A 70 -2.00 -8.65 0.72
N ILE A 71 -2.30 -7.97 1.82
CA ILE A 71 -1.36 -7.65 2.88
C ILE A 71 -1.51 -8.70 3.98
N SER A 72 -0.42 -9.41 4.28
CA SER A 72 -0.36 -10.40 5.35
C SER A 72 0.06 -9.78 6.69
N TYR A 73 -0.14 -10.53 7.78
CA TYR A 73 0.12 -10.17 9.18
C TYR A 73 1.45 -9.45 9.50
N ASN A 74 2.50 -9.62 8.68
CA ASN A 74 3.79 -8.94 8.84
C ASN A 74 3.94 -7.64 8.03
N GLY A 75 2.90 -7.19 7.30
CA GLY A 75 2.98 -6.06 6.37
C GLY A 75 3.49 -6.44 4.97
N ARG A 76 3.74 -7.72 4.72
CA ARG A 76 4.12 -8.22 3.38
C ARG A 76 2.94 -8.16 2.44
N ILE A 77 3.17 -7.67 1.23
CA ILE A 77 2.15 -7.61 0.19
C ILE A 77 2.41 -8.72 -0.80
N TRP A 78 1.42 -9.59 -0.99
CA TRP A 78 1.46 -10.73 -1.88
C TRP A 78 0.55 -10.49 -3.08
N HIS A 79 0.78 -11.27 -4.13
CA HIS A 79 -0.15 -11.34 -5.24
C HIS A 79 -1.56 -11.74 -4.78
N PRO A 80 -2.60 -11.29 -5.50
CA PRO A 80 -3.99 -11.60 -5.16
C PRO A 80 -4.37 -13.05 -5.48
N ILE A 81 -3.48 -13.80 -6.13
CA ILE A 81 -3.63 -15.23 -6.39
C ILE A 81 -3.36 -16.06 -5.12
N PRO A 82 -3.89 -17.30 -5.03
CA PRO A 82 -3.55 -18.21 -3.94
C PRO A 82 -2.04 -18.39 -3.84
N TRP A 83 -1.50 -18.16 -2.64
CA TRP A 83 -0.07 -18.30 -2.37
C TRP A 83 0.41 -19.72 -2.69
N ARG A 84 1.56 -19.82 -3.37
CA ARG A 84 2.26 -21.08 -3.60
C ARG A 84 3.63 -21.09 -2.92
N PRO A 85 4.12 -22.26 -2.48
CA PRO A 85 5.48 -22.39 -1.98
C PRO A 85 6.47 -21.95 -3.07
N GLY A 86 7.27 -20.92 -2.78
CA GLY A 86 8.24 -20.33 -3.72
C GLY A 86 7.81 -18.99 -4.33
N ASP A 87 6.54 -18.58 -4.16
CA ASP A 87 6.10 -17.25 -4.56
C ASP A 87 6.82 -16.18 -3.73
N ARG A 88 7.16 -15.08 -4.40
CA ARG A 88 7.76 -13.90 -3.77
C ARG A 88 6.66 -12.86 -3.49
N PRO A 89 6.74 -12.15 -2.36
CA PRO A 89 5.87 -11.01 -2.13
C PRO A 89 6.15 -9.93 -3.19
N ILE A 90 5.12 -9.18 -3.56
CA ILE A 90 5.23 -7.95 -4.35
C ILE A 90 6.03 -6.91 -3.57
N TYR A 91 5.81 -6.86 -2.26
CA TYR A 91 6.51 -5.97 -1.35
C TYR A 91 6.88 -6.70 -0.06
N ASP A 92 8.16 -6.69 0.27
CA ASP A 92 8.71 -7.24 1.52
C ASP A 92 9.28 -6.11 2.38
N ASN A 93 8.54 -5.73 3.42
CA ASN A 93 8.97 -4.67 4.33
C ASN A 93 10.22 -5.04 5.15
N ALA A 94 10.48 -6.34 5.38
CA ALA A 94 11.66 -6.80 6.11
C ALA A 94 12.95 -6.62 5.28
N ALA A 95 12.88 -6.88 3.98
CA ALA A 95 13.95 -6.61 3.02
C ALA A 95 14.17 -5.11 2.84
N CYS A 96 13.10 -4.31 2.77
CA CYS A 96 13.23 -2.84 2.70
C CYS A 96 13.83 -2.23 3.96
N ARG A 97 13.61 -2.83 5.14
CA ARG A 97 14.24 -2.39 6.40
C ARG A 97 15.71 -2.82 6.54
N GLY A 98 16.15 -3.78 5.72
CA GLY A 98 17.46 -4.42 5.77
C GLY A 98 18.55 -3.80 4.90
N ASP A 99 18.23 -2.83 4.02
CA ASP A 99 19.24 -2.06 3.28
C ASP A 99 19.69 -0.82 4.07
N GLN A 100 20.02 -1.01 5.35
CA GLN A 100 21.05 -0.16 5.95
C GLN A 100 22.36 -0.89 5.70
N PRO A 101 23.27 -0.37 4.85
CA PRO A 101 24.60 -0.93 4.77
C PRO A 101 25.21 -0.85 6.17
N GLU A 102 25.47 -2.02 6.77
CA GLU A 102 26.28 -2.15 7.97
C GLU A 102 27.59 -1.37 7.73
N ARG A 103 27.82 -0.35 8.56
CA ARG A 103 28.97 0.56 8.52
C ARG A 103 30.14 -0.03 9.28
#